data_AF-U9T5C1-F1
#
_entry.id   AF-U9T5C1-F1
#
_cell.length_a   1.000
_cell.length_b   1.000
_cell.length_c   1.000
_cell.angle_alpha   90.00
_cell.angle_beta   90.00
_cell.angle_gamma   90.00
#
_symmetry.space_group_name_H-M   'P 1'
#
loop_
_entity.id
_entity.type
_entity.pdbx_description
1 polymer ?
#
loop_
_entity_poly.entity_id
_entity_poly.type
_entity_poly.pdbx_seq_one_letter_code
_entity_poly.pdbx_strand_id
1 'polypeptide(L)'
;MSDNSNSNNFDSSNTQILLSQIIQNFYKIDIKEKEPTTQNIKEIILEEDLGIVVDDLVNLCLKEENEGKEEIVIKQHVIDYINNHKLDLHEFYNWLLNNQNDSNSIYLLGYFNYHGIEININIQKALELYQKAAKLENNIALFNLANGE
;
A
#
# COMPACT_ATOMS: atom_id res chain seq x y z
N MET A 1 19.33 27.28 -48.88
CA MET A 1 18.14 26.45 -48.64
C MET A 1 18.64 25.13 -48.06
N SER A 2 18.12 24.83 -46.88
CA SER A 2 18.29 23.64 -46.04
C SER A 2 18.09 22.33 -46.84
N ASP A 3 18.68 21.18 -46.51
CA ASP A 3 18.30 20.40 -45.33
C ASP A 3 19.42 19.51 -44.77
N ASN A 4 19.45 19.48 -43.44
CA ASN A 4 20.27 18.63 -42.59
C ASN A 4 19.40 17.43 -42.16
N SER A 5 19.77 16.20 -42.49
CA SER A 5 19.13 15.00 -41.94
C SER A 5 20.15 14.16 -41.16
N ASN A 6 20.24 14.44 -39.87
CA ASN A 6 20.86 13.56 -38.89
C ASN A 6 19.91 12.38 -38.65
N SER A 7 20.21 11.21 -39.19
CA SER A 7 19.53 9.98 -38.76
C SER A 7 20.10 9.58 -37.41
N ASN A 8 19.31 9.75 -36.35
CA ASN A 8 19.62 9.20 -35.04
C ASN A 8 19.62 7.66 -35.16
N ASN A 9 20.82 7.06 -35.14
CA ASN A 9 20.99 5.63 -34.96
C ASN A 9 20.52 5.27 -33.55
N PHE A 10 19.24 4.89 -33.42
CA PHE A 10 18.73 4.25 -32.23
C PHE A 10 19.34 2.85 -32.17
N ASP A 11 20.19 2.63 -31.18
CA ASP A 11 20.95 1.39 -31.02
C ASP A 11 20.02 0.23 -30.65
N SER A 12 19.53 -0.48 -31.68
CA SER A 12 18.63 -1.64 -31.57
C SER A 12 19.24 -2.79 -30.77
N SER A 13 20.55 -2.79 -30.51
CA SER A 13 21.23 -3.87 -29.79
C SER A 13 20.84 -3.92 -28.31
N ASN A 14 20.68 -2.75 -27.66
CA ASN A 14 20.30 -2.66 -26.25
C ASN A 14 18.86 -3.15 -25.99
N THR A 15 17.93 -2.89 -26.91
CA THR A 15 16.55 -3.36 -26.80
C THR A 15 16.45 -4.88 -26.95
N GLN A 16 17.24 -5.46 -27.85
CA GLN A 16 17.30 -6.92 -28.03
C GLN A 16 17.91 -7.61 -26.81
N ILE A 17 18.94 -7.01 -26.21
CA ILE A 17 19.55 -7.51 -24.96
C ILE A 17 18.52 -7.48 -23.82
N LEU A 18 17.82 -6.36 -23.62
CA LEU A 18 16.81 -6.24 -22.57
C LEU A 18 15.64 -7.22 -22.77
N LEU A 19 15.16 -7.38 -24.00
CA LEU A 19 14.15 -8.38 -24.35
C LEU A 19 14.64 -9.79 -24.04
N SER A 20 15.90 -10.12 -24.37
CA SER A 20 16.47 -11.42 -24.05
C SER A 20 16.53 -11.68 -22.53
N GLN A 21 16.86 -10.65 -21.74
CA GLN A 21 16.95 -10.77 -20.28
C GLN A 21 15.57 -10.94 -19.64
N ILE A 22 14.57 -10.19 -20.11
CA ILE A 22 13.18 -10.32 -19.67
C ILE A 22 12.66 -11.74 -19.97
N ILE A 23 12.87 -12.24 -21.19
CA ILE A 23 12.44 -13.59 -21.59
C ILE A 23 13.13 -14.67 -20.75
N GLN A 24 14.44 -14.54 -20.50
CA GLN A 24 15.17 -15.49 -19.65
C GLN A 24 14.68 -15.47 -18.19
N ASN A 25 14.22 -14.33 -17.69
CA ASN A 25 13.63 -14.24 -16.34
C ASN A 25 12.28 -14.97 -16.25
N PHE A 26 11.46 -14.96 -17.30
CA PHE A 26 10.18 -15.69 -17.32
C PHE A 26 10.36 -17.21 -17.28
N TYR A 27 11.34 -17.76 -18.00
CA TYR A 27 11.58 -19.21 -18.02
C TYR A 27 12.18 -19.77 -16.72
N LYS A 28 12.66 -18.91 -15.81
CA LYS A 28 13.32 -19.32 -14.57
C LYS A 28 12.37 -19.43 -13.37
N ILE A 29 11.11 -19.03 -13.52
CA ILE A 29 10.10 -19.12 -12.46
C ILE A 29 9.46 -20.50 -12.57
N ASP A 30 9.90 -21.43 -11.73
CA ASP A 30 9.24 -22.73 -11.53
C ASP A 30 7.90 -22.53 -10.80
N ILE A 31 6.89 -22.05 -11.53
CA ILE A 31 5.51 -22.05 -11.04
C ILE A 31 5.00 -23.47 -11.23
N LYS A 32 4.92 -24.24 -10.13
CA LYS A 32 4.13 -25.47 -10.13
C LYS A 32 2.69 -25.10 -10.45
N GLU A 33 2.27 -25.40 -11.68
CA GLU A 33 0.89 -25.23 -12.14
C GLU A 33 -0.01 -26.09 -11.23
N LYS A 34 -0.72 -25.44 -10.31
CA LYS A 34 -1.74 -26.08 -9.50
C LYS A 34 -3.01 -26.09 -10.35
N GLU A 35 -3.64 -27.25 -10.51
CA GLU A 35 -4.92 -27.37 -11.21
C GLU A 35 -5.91 -26.31 -10.72
N PRO A 36 -6.77 -25.75 -11.60
CA PRO A 36 -7.78 -24.79 -11.18
C PRO A 36 -8.79 -25.50 -10.28
N THR A 37 -8.56 -25.45 -8.96
CA THR A 37 -9.56 -25.83 -7.97
C THR A 37 -10.68 -24.81 -8.02
N THR A 38 -11.89 -25.26 -8.37
CA THR A 38 -13.14 -24.53 -8.14
C THR A 38 -13.41 -24.51 -6.64
N GLN A 39 -12.54 -23.82 -5.90
CA GLN A 39 -12.81 -23.44 -4.54
C GLN A 39 -13.89 -22.36 -4.63
N ASN A 40 -14.99 -22.52 -3.86
CA ASN A 40 -15.97 -21.47 -3.63
C ASN A 40 -15.26 -20.13 -3.71
N ILE A 41 -15.70 -19.22 -4.60
CA ILE A 41 -15.13 -17.88 -4.74
C ILE A 41 -15.42 -17.15 -3.42
N LYS A 42 -14.65 -17.47 -2.39
CA LYS A 42 -14.40 -16.60 -1.26
C LYS A 42 -13.61 -15.49 -1.92
N GLU A 43 -14.33 -14.45 -2.30
CA GLU A 43 -13.88 -13.24 -2.97
C GLU A 43 -12.40 -12.99 -2.60
N ILE A 44 -11.50 -13.40 -3.49
CA ILE A 44 -10.08 -13.11 -3.35
C ILE A 44 -10.02 -11.63 -3.67
N ILE A 45 -10.05 -10.80 -2.63
CA ILE A 45 -9.90 -9.35 -2.77
C ILE A 45 -8.55 -9.16 -3.47
N LEU A 46 -8.57 -8.59 -4.67
CA LEU A 46 -7.37 -8.41 -5.46
C LEU A 46 -6.50 -7.35 -4.76
N GLU A 47 -5.18 -7.38 -4.96
CA GLU A 47 -4.29 -6.38 -4.36
C GLU A 47 -4.69 -4.93 -4.70
N GLU A 48 -5.30 -4.72 -5.88
CA GLU A 48 -5.85 -3.42 -6.30
C GLU A 48 -7.06 -2.99 -5.46
N ASP A 49 -7.87 -3.94 -4.97
CA ASP A 49 -9.04 -3.66 -4.14
C ASP A 49 -8.65 -3.24 -2.70
N LEU A 50 -7.49 -3.71 -2.22
CA LEU A 50 -6.98 -3.34 -0.89
C LEU A 50 -6.51 -1.89 -0.82
N GLY A 51 -6.05 -1.31 -1.93
CA GLY A 51 -5.74 0.12 -2.00
C GLY A 51 -6.97 0.99 -1.73
N ILE A 52 -8.13 0.61 -2.28
CA ILE A 52 -9.40 1.31 -2.06
C ILE A 52 -9.80 1.22 -0.58
N VAL A 53 -9.63 0.04 0.03
CA VAL A 53 -9.89 -0.16 1.47
C VAL A 53 -9.00 0.75 2.32
N VAL A 54 -7.72 0.91 1.97
CA VAL A 54 -6.80 1.83 2.66
C VAL A 54 -7.32 3.27 2.58
N ASP A 55 -7.67 3.75 1.39
CA ASP A 55 -8.17 5.10 1.20
C ASP A 55 -9.47 5.35 2.00
N ASP A 56 -10.39 4.38 2.00
CA ASP A 56 -11.62 4.45 2.78
C ASP A 56 -11.36 4.49 4.28
N LEU A 57 -10.43 3.67 4.78
CA LEU A 57 -10.05 3.66 6.20
C LEU A 57 -9.40 4.98 6.62
N VAL A 58 -8.53 5.54 5.80
CA VAL A 58 -7.90 6.85 6.06
C VAL A 58 -8.95 7.96 6.08
N ASN A 59 -9.89 7.95 5.13
CA ASN A 59 -11.01 8.90 5.11
C ASN A 59 -11.95 8.72 6.31
N LEU A 60 -12.19 7.48 6.76
CA LEU A 60 -12.95 7.18 7.96
C LEU A 60 -12.30 7.82 9.19
N CYS A 61 -11.01 7.56 9.43
CA CYS A 61 -10.27 8.15 10.57
C CYS A 61 -10.37 9.67 10.56
N LEU A 62 -10.02 10.30 9.44
CA LEU A 62 -10.09 11.76 9.28
C LEU A 62 -11.47 12.33 9.58
N LYS A 63 -12.51 11.70 9.01
CA LYS A 63 -13.88 12.18 9.19
C LYS A 63 -14.27 12.12 10.67
N GLU A 64 -13.96 11.01 11.33
CA GLU A 64 -14.35 10.81 12.71
C GLU A 64 -13.57 11.66 13.71
N GLU A 65 -12.29 11.92 13.43
CA GLU A 65 -11.48 12.90 14.16
C GLU A 65 -12.07 14.31 14.05
N ASN A 66 -12.47 14.72 12.83
CA ASN A 66 -13.13 16.02 12.61
C ASN A 66 -14.52 16.12 13.27
N GLU A 67 -15.21 14.99 13.44
CA GLU A 67 -16.45 14.89 14.23
C GLU A 67 -16.19 14.92 15.75
N GLY A 68 -14.93 14.88 16.18
CA GLY A 68 -14.51 14.91 17.58
C GLY A 68 -14.74 13.58 18.31
N LYS A 69 -14.77 12.44 17.60
CA LYS A 69 -14.91 11.13 18.23
C LYS A 69 -13.64 10.78 19.01
N GLU A 70 -13.82 10.05 20.11
CA GLU A 70 -12.71 9.56 20.91
C GLU A 70 -11.86 8.56 20.11
N GLU A 71 -10.55 8.62 20.26
CA GLU A 71 -9.57 7.77 19.58
C GLU A 71 -9.90 6.27 19.70
N ILE A 72 -10.35 5.82 20.86
CA ILE A 72 -10.72 4.42 21.11
C ILE A 72 -11.93 3.97 20.27
N VAL A 73 -12.86 4.89 19.99
CA VAL A 73 -14.03 4.62 19.15
C VAL A 73 -13.61 4.50 17.69
N ILE A 74 -12.76 5.43 17.22
CA ILE A 74 -12.25 5.43 15.85
C ILE A 74 -11.44 4.15 15.58
N LYS A 75 -10.56 3.78 16.51
CA LYS A 75 -9.82 2.52 16.46
C LYS A 75 -10.74 1.31 16.30
N GLN A 76 -11.83 1.26 17.08
CA GLN A 76 -12.79 0.15 16.98
C GLN A 76 -13.49 0.14 15.62
N HIS A 77 -13.89 1.30 15.09
CA HIS A 77 -14.51 1.39 13.77
C HIS A 77 -13.56 0.98 12.64
N VAL A 78 -12.26 1.25 12.73
CA VAL A 78 -11.25 0.74 11.78
C VAL A 78 -11.23 -0.78 11.79
N ILE A 79 -11.20 -1.41 12.98
CA ILE A 79 -11.22 -2.86 13.12
C ILE A 79 -12.53 -3.45 12.57
N ASP A 80 -13.66 -2.83 12.90
CA ASP A 80 -14.98 -3.25 12.44
C ASP A 80 -15.11 -3.13 10.93
N TYR A 81 -14.60 -2.05 10.33
CA TYR A 81 -14.59 -1.86 8.88
C TYR A 81 -13.86 -3.01 8.19
N ILE A 82 -12.64 -3.36 8.65
CA ILE A 82 -11.84 -4.46 8.09
C ILE A 82 -12.61 -5.79 8.20
N ASN A 83 -13.15 -6.09 9.38
CA ASN A 83 -13.91 -7.31 9.63
C ASN A 83 -15.21 -7.39 8.78
N ASN A 84 -15.90 -6.26 8.60
CA ASN A 84 -17.12 -6.18 7.79
C ASN A 84 -16.84 -6.40 6.29
N HIS A 85 -15.65 -6.04 5.83
CA HIS A 85 -15.15 -6.38 4.48
C HIS A 85 -14.60 -7.82 4.40
N LYS A 86 -14.76 -8.62 5.46
CA LYS A 86 -14.29 -10.02 5.55
C LYS A 86 -12.78 -10.15 5.34
N LEU A 87 -12.03 -9.09 5.62
CA LEU A 87 -10.58 -9.09 5.61
C LEU A 87 -10.07 -9.68 6.91
N ASP A 88 -9.06 -10.54 6.80
CA ASP A 88 -8.29 -10.96 7.96
C ASP A 88 -7.33 -9.84 8.36
N LEU A 89 -7.40 -9.42 9.63
CA LEU A 89 -6.62 -8.28 10.11
C LEU A 89 -5.11 -8.53 10.01
N HIS A 90 -4.67 -9.77 10.23
CA HIS A 90 -3.27 -10.17 10.12
C HIS A 90 -2.78 -10.13 8.67
N GLU A 91 -3.56 -10.67 7.74
CA GLU A 91 -3.27 -10.61 6.30
C GLU A 91 -3.24 -9.17 5.79
N PHE A 92 -4.19 -8.32 6.22
CA PHE A 92 -4.23 -6.90 5.86
C PHE A 92 -3.02 -6.14 6.39
N TYR A 93 -2.62 -6.37 7.65
CA TYR A 93 -1.40 -5.81 8.21
C TYR A 93 -0.14 -6.24 7.44
N ASN A 94 -0.02 -7.53 7.10
CA ASN A 94 1.10 -8.03 6.29
C ASN A 94 1.10 -7.41 4.88
N TRP A 95 -0.07 -7.16 4.31
CA TRP A 95 -0.17 -6.45 3.04
C TRP A 95 0.35 -5.00 3.16
N LEU A 96 -0.03 -4.27 4.21
CA LEU A 96 0.47 -2.91 4.47
C LEU A 96 2.00 -2.87 4.61
N LEU A 97 2.61 -3.88 5.26
CA LEU A 97 4.06 -3.99 5.38
C LEU A 97 4.76 -4.04 4.01
N ASN A 98 4.17 -4.72 3.04
CA ASN A 98 4.72 -4.93 1.71
C ASN A 98 4.36 -3.81 0.71
N ASN A 99 3.30 -3.04 0.96
CA ASN A 99 2.74 -2.06 0.02
C ASN A 99 2.94 -0.60 0.48
N GLN A 100 4.18 -0.26 0.83
CA GLN A 100 4.58 1.08 1.29
C GLN A 100 5.02 2.00 0.14
N ASN A 101 4.38 1.89 -1.02
CA ASN A 101 4.60 2.73 -2.20
C ASN A 101 3.66 3.95 -2.23
N ASP A 102 2.52 3.85 -1.55
CA ASP A 102 1.53 4.90 -1.40
C ASP A 102 1.58 5.55 -0.01
N SER A 103 1.28 6.85 0.05
CA SER A 103 1.40 7.64 1.27
C SER A 103 0.31 7.31 2.30
N ASN A 104 -0.91 6.97 1.87
CA ASN A 104 -2.00 6.52 2.75
C ASN A 104 -1.69 5.13 3.32
N SER A 105 -1.14 4.21 2.53
CA SER A 105 -0.70 2.90 3.04
C SER A 105 0.40 3.03 4.11
N ILE A 106 1.37 3.93 3.89
CA ILE A 106 2.42 4.20 4.89
C ILE A 106 1.83 4.84 6.15
N TYR A 107 0.93 5.80 5.99
CA TYR A 107 0.24 6.45 7.10
C TYR A 107 -0.57 5.44 7.93
N LEU A 108 -1.39 4.61 7.27
CA LEU A 108 -2.22 3.61 7.95
C LEU A 108 -1.39 2.55 8.68
N LEU A 109 -0.23 2.16 8.12
CA LEU A 109 0.72 1.33 8.84
C LEU A 109 1.27 2.04 10.09
N GLY A 110 1.53 3.35 10.01
CA GLY A 110 1.89 4.18 11.15
C GLY A 110 0.79 4.18 12.22
N TYR A 111 -0.46 4.37 11.82
CA TYR A 111 -1.64 4.31 12.66
C TYR A 111 -1.75 2.98 13.41
N PHE A 112 -1.53 1.85 12.72
CA PHE A 112 -1.54 0.52 13.36
C PHE A 112 -0.44 0.38 14.43
N ASN A 113 0.75 0.91 14.17
CA ASN A 113 1.84 0.93 15.16
C ASN A 113 1.53 1.86 16.35
N TYR A 114 0.88 3.01 16.10
CA TYR A 114 0.55 3.97 17.15
C TYR A 114 -0.50 3.39 18.12
N HIS A 115 -1.60 2.87 17.57
CA HIS A 115 -2.72 2.37 18.37
C HIS A 115 -2.57 0.91 18.79
N GLY A 116 -1.57 0.18 18.29
CA GLY A 116 -1.39 -1.24 18.55
C GLY A 116 -2.56 -2.07 17.98
N ILE A 117 -2.80 -1.93 16.69
CA ILE A 117 -3.75 -2.77 15.94
C ILE A 117 -2.95 -3.93 15.35
N GLU A 118 -3.38 -5.17 15.61
CA GLU A 118 -2.69 -6.44 15.28
C GLU A 118 -1.34 -6.66 15.99
N ILE A 119 -0.61 -5.59 16.27
CA ILE A 119 0.71 -5.60 16.91
C ILE A 119 0.72 -4.86 18.24
N ASN A 120 1.79 -5.03 19.01
CA ASN A 120 2.04 -4.17 20.17
C ASN A 120 2.31 -2.73 19.74
N ILE A 121 1.91 -1.79 20.58
CA ILE A 121 2.16 -0.35 20.39
C ILE A 121 3.66 -0.11 20.16
N ASN A 122 3.98 0.63 19.10
CA ASN A 122 5.32 1.06 18.75
C ASN A 122 5.29 2.51 18.23
N ILE A 123 5.23 3.46 19.17
CA ILE A 123 5.15 4.91 18.86
C ILE A 123 6.33 5.40 18.03
N GLN A 124 7.55 4.94 18.32
CA GLN A 124 8.72 5.34 17.54
C GLN A 124 8.55 4.93 16.07
N LYS A 125 8.12 3.70 15.82
CA LYS A 125 7.90 3.22 14.46
C LYS A 125 6.75 3.97 13.77
N ALA A 126 5.69 4.30 14.50
CA ALA A 126 4.60 5.12 13.99
C ALA A 126 5.08 6.48 13.51
N LEU A 127 5.85 7.19 14.33
CA LEU A 127 6.40 8.51 13.98
C LEU A 127 7.34 8.44 12.76
N GLU A 128 8.18 7.41 12.65
CA GLU A 128 9.02 7.19 11.46
C GLU A 128 8.17 7.00 10.18
N LEU A 129 7.08 6.26 10.29
CA LEU A 129 6.15 6.01 9.19
C LEU A 129 5.39 7.28 8.82
N TYR A 130 4.88 8.05 9.79
CA TYR A 130 4.26 9.33 9.52
C TYR A 130 5.23 10.31 8.86
N GLN A 131 6.50 10.36 9.27
CA GLN A 131 7.50 11.18 8.59
C GLN A 131 7.71 10.75 7.14
N LYS A 132 7.69 9.45 6.87
CA LYS A 132 7.79 8.92 5.50
C LYS A 132 6.55 9.27 4.67
N ALA A 133 5.34 9.12 5.22
CA ALA A 133 4.09 9.50 4.55
C ALA A 133 4.04 11.02 4.28
N ALA A 134 4.40 11.85 5.25
CA ALA A 134 4.44 13.31 5.10
C ALA A 134 5.42 13.77 4.01
N LYS A 135 6.57 13.08 3.85
CA LYS A 135 7.51 13.33 2.74
C LYS A 135 6.93 12.99 1.36
N LEU A 136 5.87 12.18 1.32
CA LEU A 136 5.09 11.85 0.12
C LEU A 136 3.80 12.68 0.08
N GLU A 137 3.81 13.87 0.68
CA GLU A 137 2.72 14.86 0.67
C GLU A 137 1.42 14.38 1.35
N ASN A 138 1.51 13.40 2.25
CA ASN A 138 0.38 13.04 3.09
C ASN A 138 0.15 14.09 4.19
N ASN A 139 -0.87 14.93 4.00
CA ASN A 139 -1.21 16.03 4.91
C ASN A 139 -1.68 15.55 6.29
N ILE A 140 -2.24 14.35 6.37
CA ILE A 140 -2.75 13.74 7.61
C ILE A 140 -1.56 13.36 8.49
N ALA A 141 -0.59 12.66 7.89
CA ALA A 141 0.64 12.31 8.57
C ALA A 141 1.39 13.56 9.07
N LEU A 142 1.40 14.65 8.29
CA LEU A 142 1.99 15.92 8.71
C LEU A 142 1.25 16.55 9.89
N PHE A 143 -0.08 16.51 9.88
CA PHE A 143 -0.92 17.01 10.97
C PHE A 143 -0.68 16.22 12.27
N ASN A 144 -0.71 14.89 12.22
CA ASN A 144 -0.48 14.03 13.38
C ASN A 144 0.91 14.28 13.99
N LEU A 145 1.95 14.37 13.15
CA LEU A 145 3.30 14.74 13.60
C LEU A 145 3.36 16.11 14.30
N ALA A 146 2.57 17.09 13.84
CA ALA A 146 2.55 18.42 14.44
C ALA A 146 1.85 18.42 15.81
N ASN A 147 0.89 17.52 16.01
CA ASN A 147 0.14 17.38 17.27
C ASN A 147 0.80 16.42 18.26
N GLY A 148 1.83 15.68 17.85
CA GLY A 148 2.46 14.65 18.67
C GLY A 148 1.66 13.35 18.73
N GLU A 149 0.78 13.16 17.75
CA GLU A 149 0.00 11.96 17.49
C GLU A 149 0.73 11.01 16.52
#